data_AF-A0A221KBQ0-F1
#
_entry.id   AF-A0A221KBQ0-F1
#
_cell.length_a   1.000
_cell.length_b   1.000
_cell.length_c   1.000
_cell.angle_alpha   90.00
_cell.angle_beta   90.00
_cell.angle_gamma   90.00
#
_symmetry.space_group_name_H-M   'P 1'
#
loop_
_entity.id
_entity.type
_entity.pdbx_description
1 polymer ?
#
loop_
_entity_poly.entity_id
_entity_poly.type
_entity_poly.pdbx_seq_one_letter_code
_entity_poly.pdbx_strand_id
1 'polypeptide(L)'
;MAVRRRLQGVVIECRDALAVIKAQDTPQTLHFVDPPYVPSTRSDTGYRHELTTQQHVELLEVLLGCKGMVVLAGYPSALYDEMLVGWRRVERAHFAVGVLRQPRTEVLWISPRAADALP
;
A
#
# COMPACT_ATOMS: atom_id res chain seq x y z
N MET A 1 -0.22 22.96 -17.76
CA MET A 1 -0.63 23.79 -16.60
C MET A 1 -1.26 23.00 -15.44
N ALA A 2 -2.03 21.93 -15.67
CA ALA A 2 -2.69 21.17 -14.60
C ALA A 2 -1.72 20.45 -13.64
N VAL A 3 -0.67 19.79 -14.15
CA VAL A 3 0.32 19.06 -13.33
C VAL A 3 1.05 19.98 -12.35
N ARG A 4 1.56 21.14 -12.84
CA ARG A 4 2.22 22.14 -11.99
C ARG A 4 1.36 22.57 -10.80
N ARG A 5 0.06 22.80 -11.01
CA ARG A 5 -0.86 23.19 -9.93
C ARG A 5 -1.07 22.06 -8.93
N ARG A 6 -1.20 20.81 -9.40
CA ARG A 6 -1.38 19.63 -8.53
C ARG A 6 -0.16 19.33 -7.66
N LEU A 7 1.04 19.73 -8.09
CA LEU A 7 2.28 19.55 -7.33
C LEU A 7 2.59 20.69 -6.36
N GLN A 8 1.76 21.73 -6.29
CA GLN A 8 1.94 22.78 -5.28
C GLN A 8 1.69 22.20 -3.88
N GLY A 9 2.64 22.38 -2.97
CA GLY A 9 2.60 21.79 -1.63
C GLY A 9 2.99 20.31 -1.57
N VAL A 10 3.43 19.71 -2.68
CA VAL A 10 3.94 18.33 -2.71
C VAL A 10 5.44 18.33 -2.51
N VAL A 11 5.91 17.51 -1.57
CA VAL A 11 7.33 17.18 -1.40
C VAL A 11 7.60 15.84 -2.08
N ILE A 12 8.66 15.79 -2.89
CA ILE A 12 9.08 14.57 -3.59
C ILE A 12 10.43 14.16 -3.01
N GLU A 13 10.50 12.95 -2.44
CA GLU A 13 11.72 12.41 -1.83
C GLU A 13 12.13 11.10 -2.51
N CYS A 14 13.43 10.94 -2.80
CA CYS A 14 14.02 9.67 -3.22
C CYS A 14 14.75 9.07 -2.01
N ARG A 15 14.00 8.43 -1.12
CA ARG A 15 14.49 7.90 0.16
C ARG A 15 13.86 6.55 0.45
N ASP A 16 14.41 5.86 1.45
CA ASP A 16 13.78 4.68 2.02
C ASP A 16 12.35 5.00 2.49
N ALA A 17 11.38 4.19 2.04
CA ALA A 17 9.97 4.44 2.28
C ALA A 17 9.62 4.34 3.77
N LEU A 18 10.23 3.41 4.52
CA LEU A 18 9.96 3.24 5.94
C LEU A 18 10.47 4.45 6.74
N ALA A 19 11.60 5.01 6.35
CA ALA A 19 12.10 6.25 6.93
C ALA A 19 11.16 7.44 6.68
N VAL A 20 10.60 7.56 5.47
CA VAL A 20 9.62 8.61 5.14
C VAL A 20 8.34 8.43 5.94
N ILE A 21 7.78 7.22 5.98
CA ILE A 21 6.56 6.91 6.76
C ILE A 21 6.75 7.31 8.22
N LYS A 22 7.84 6.88 8.86
CA LYS A 22 8.13 7.19 10.27
C LYS A 22 8.29 8.69 10.52
N ALA A 23 8.93 9.42 9.60
CA ALA A 23 9.14 10.86 9.74
C ALA A 23 7.85 11.68 9.59
N GLN A 24 6.90 11.20 8.78
CA GLN A 24 5.64 11.88 8.49
C GLN A 24 4.46 11.37 9.33
N ASP A 25 4.68 10.37 10.20
CA ASP A 25 3.63 9.76 11.00
C ASP A 25 3.13 10.71 12.10
N THR A 26 1.93 11.24 11.88
CA THR A 26 1.19 12.05 12.84
C THR A 26 -0.25 11.52 12.93
N PRO A 27 -0.99 11.78 14.03
CA PRO A 27 -2.36 11.30 14.15
C PRO A 27 -3.32 11.79 13.04
N GLN A 28 -2.96 12.86 12.32
CA GLN A 28 -3.74 13.43 11.22
C GLN A 28 -3.23 12.99 9.83
N THR A 29 -2.08 12.32 9.75
CA THR A 29 -1.50 11.87 8.48
C THR A 29 -2.26 10.66 7.95
N LEU A 30 -2.55 10.66 6.64
CA LEU A 30 -2.97 9.46 5.91
C LEU A 30 -1.81 8.97 5.05
N HIS A 31 -1.33 7.75 5.32
CA HIS A 31 -0.37 7.06 4.47
C HIS A 31 -1.12 6.19 3.46
N PHE A 32 -1.04 6.56 2.18
CA PHE A 32 -1.44 5.66 1.09
C PHE A 32 -0.19 4.91 0.62
N VAL A 33 -0.19 3.59 0.77
CA VAL A 33 0.99 2.75 0.56
C VAL A 33 0.70 1.76 -0.55
N ASP A 34 1.51 1.82 -1.61
CA ASP A 34 1.38 0.99 -2.81
C ASP A 34 2.75 0.35 -3.11
N PRO A 35 3.15 -0.68 -2.36
CA PRO A 35 4.47 -1.29 -2.51
C PRO A 35 4.53 -2.17 -3.76
N PRO A 36 5.73 -2.53 -4.25
CA PRO A 36 5.87 -3.69 -5.13
C PRO A 36 5.09 -4.87 -4.56
N TYR A 37 4.13 -5.41 -5.32
CA TYR A 37 3.25 -6.47 -4.82
C TYR A 37 4.02 -7.74 -4.48
N VAL A 38 3.54 -8.45 -3.46
CA VAL A 38 4.18 -9.67 -2.94
C VAL A 38 4.49 -10.62 -4.10
N PRO A 39 5.76 -11.06 -4.26
CA PRO A 39 6.17 -11.80 -5.45
C PRO A 39 5.33 -13.05 -5.76
N SER A 40 4.83 -13.74 -4.73
CA SER A 40 3.98 -14.94 -4.88
C SER A 40 2.59 -14.67 -5.47
N THR A 41 2.15 -13.42 -5.53
CA THR A 41 0.79 -13.04 -5.98
C THR A 41 0.72 -12.67 -7.46
N ARG A 42 1.86 -12.66 -8.16
CA ARG A 42 2.00 -12.18 -9.54
C ARG A 42 2.80 -13.17 -10.41
N SER A 43 2.56 -13.10 -11.70
CA SER A 43 3.13 -14.04 -12.70
C SER A 43 4.41 -13.52 -13.37
N ASP A 44 4.78 -12.25 -13.16
CA ASP A 44 5.92 -11.58 -13.79
C ASP A 44 6.83 -10.89 -12.77
N THR A 45 8.10 -10.69 -13.14
CA THR A 45 9.06 -9.83 -12.41
C THR A 45 8.91 -8.40 -12.90
N GLY A 46 7.79 -7.77 -12.57
CA GLY A 46 7.36 -6.48 -13.12
C GLY A 46 8.00 -5.23 -12.50
N TYR A 47 8.64 -5.31 -11.32
CA TYR A 47 9.27 -4.15 -10.68
C TYR A 47 10.79 -4.19 -10.85
N ARG A 48 11.38 -3.02 -11.16
CA ARG A 48 12.84 -2.86 -11.24
C ARG A 48 13.52 -3.08 -9.88
N HIS A 49 12.83 -2.73 -8.79
CA HIS A 49 13.28 -2.90 -7.43
C HIS A 49 12.18 -3.64 -6.66
N GLU A 50 12.48 -4.87 -6.25
CA GLU A 50 11.55 -5.78 -5.61
C GLU A 50 11.67 -5.73 -4.08
N LEU A 51 10.59 -6.10 -3.40
CA LEU A 51 10.61 -6.40 -1.97
C LEU A 51 10.66 -7.92 -1.78
N THR A 52 11.55 -8.36 -0.89
CA THR A 52 11.52 -9.72 -0.37
C THR A 52 10.34 -9.91 0.58
N THR A 53 9.93 -11.15 0.83
CA THR A 53 8.90 -11.46 1.84
C THR A 53 9.24 -10.86 3.21
N GLN A 54 10.52 -10.87 3.61
CA GLN A 54 10.95 -10.27 4.87
C GLN A 54 10.77 -8.75 4.88
N GLN A 55 11.06 -8.07 3.77
CA GLN A 55 10.82 -6.62 3.66
C GLN A 55 9.32 -6.28 3.65
N HIS A 56 8.47 -7.18 3.16
CA HIS A 56 7.03 -7.04 3.35
C HIS A 56 6.62 -7.16 4.81
N VAL A 57 7.19 -8.11 5.56
CA VAL A 57 6.94 -8.22 7.01
C VAL A 57 7.37 -6.92 7.72
N GLU A 58 8.57 -6.42 7.45
CA GLU A 58 9.07 -5.17 8.03
C GLU A 58 8.18 -3.97 7.68
N LEU A 59 7.69 -3.90 6.44
CA LEU A 59 6.72 -2.88 6.04
C LEU A 59 5.45 -2.99 6.88
N LEU A 60 4.85 -4.18 6.98
CA LEU A 60 3.60 -4.40 7.71
C LEU A 60 3.75 -4.08 9.20
N GLU A 61 4.87 -4.44 9.82
CA GLU A 61 5.19 -4.08 11.21
C GLU A 61 5.22 -2.56 11.42
N VAL A 62 5.85 -1.82 10.49
CA VAL A 62 5.86 -0.35 10.54
C VAL A 62 4.45 0.22 10.38
N LEU A 63 3.67 -0.28 9.43
CA LEU A 63 2.31 0.21 9.16
C LEU A 63 1.35 -0.06 10.34
N LEU A 64 1.47 -1.22 10.99
CA LEU A 64 0.71 -1.57 12.19
C LEU A 64 1.05 -0.66 13.37
N GLY A 65 2.28 -0.13 13.41
CA GLY A 65 2.76 0.79 14.45
C GLY A 65 2.47 2.27 14.21
N CYS A 66 1.90 2.65 13.07
CA CYS A 66 1.61 4.06 12.75
C CYS A 66 0.58 4.67 13.69
N LYS A 67 0.82 5.92 14.12
CA LYS A 67 -0.14 6.75 14.87
C LYS A 67 -1.26 7.28 13.95
N GLY A 68 -0.91 7.55 12.70
CA GLY A 68 -1.80 8.04 11.66
C GLY A 68 -2.73 6.98 11.09
N MET A 69 -3.34 7.33 9.97
CA MET A 69 -4.20 6.48 9.17
C MET A 69 -3.37 5.80 8.08
N VAL A 70 -3.75 4.57 7.70
CA VAL A 70 -3.06 3.83 6.65
C VAL A 70 -4.07 3.18 5.71
N VAL A 71 -3.81 3.28 4.41
CA VAL A 71 -4.44 2.49 3.37
C VAL A 71 -3.33 1.80 2.59
N LEU A 72 -3.33 0.46 2.60
CA LEU A 72 -2.38 -0.37 1.89
C LEU A 72 -3.06 -1.01 0.68
N ALA A 73 -2.44 -0.89 -0.49
CA ALA A 73 -2.88 -1.55 -1.72
C ALA A 73 -2.07 -2.82 -2.00
N GLY A 74 -2.71 -3.78 -2.68
CA GLY A 74 -2.06 -5.01 -3.11
C GLY A 74 -3.01 -6.05 -3.71
N TYR A 75 -2.49 -7.25 -3.92
CA TYR A 75 -3.27 -8.45 -4.26
C TYR A 75 -3.48 -9.34 -3.02
N PRO A 76 -4.54 -10.18 -2.98
CA PRO A 76 -4.77 -11.12 -1.90
C PRO A 76 -3.50 -11.93 -1.62
N SER A 77 -3.11 -11.98 -0.35
CA SER A 77 -1.86 -12.58 0.10
C SER A 77 -2.07 -13.12 1.50
N ALA A 78 -1.72 -14.39 1.72
CA ALA A 78 -1.81 -15.02 3.04
C ALA A 78 -1.06 -14.20 4.10
N LEU A 79 0.14 -13.69 3.78
CA LEU A 79 0.92 -12.83 4.66
C LEU A 79 0.13 -11.59 5.11
N TYR A 80 -0.55 -10.93 4.17
CA TYR A 80 -1.27 -9.69 4.46
C TYR A 80 -2.56 -10.00 5.23
N ASP A 81 -3.27 -11.07 4.85
CA ASP A 81 -4.50 -11.50 5.52
C ASP A 81 -4.22 -11.95 6.98
N GLU A 82 -3.04 -12.54 7.25
CA GLU A 82 -2.60 -12.93 8.60
C GLU A 82 -2.15 -11.75 9.47
N MET A 83 -1.42 -10.78 8.92
CA MET A 83 -0.87 -9.67 9.71
C MET A 83 -1.85 -8.49 9.88
N LEU A 84 -2.75 -8.27 8.93
CA LEU A 84 -3.68 -7.12 8.91
C LEU A 84 -5.05 -7.48 9.48
N VAL A 85 -5.09 -8.41 10.44
CA VAL A 85 -6.32 -8.78 11.14
C VAL A 85 -6.95 -7.55 11.79
N GLY A 86 -8.25 -7.37 11.57
CA GLY A 86 -9.01 -6.23 12.07
C GLY A 86 -8.97 -4.99 11.17
N TRP A 87 -8.15 -4.97 10.12
CA TRP A 87 -8.22 -3.93 9.10
C TRP A 87 -9.40 -4.17 8.17
N ARG A 88 -10.07 -3.10 7.74
CA ARG A 88 -11.18 -3.20 6.79
C ARG A 88 -10.61 -3.56 5.42
N ARG A 89 -11.08 -4.67 4.86
CA ARG A 89 -10.69 -5.16 3.53
C ARG A 89 -11.73 -4.74 2.48
N VAL A 90 -11.27 -4.12 1.39
CA VAL A 90 -12.13 -3.76 0.24
C VAL A 90 -11.55 -4.37 -1.03
N GLU A 91 -12.35 -5.17 -1.71
CA GLU A 91 -11.93 -5.87 -2.93
C GLU A 91 -12.55 -5.26 -4.19
N ARG A 92 -11.77 -5.26 -5.27
CA ARG A 92 -12.22 -4.85 -6.61
C ARG A 92 -11.67 -5.82 -7.65
N ALA A 93 -12.57 -6.37 -8.47
CA ALA A 93 -12.16 -7.12 -9.64
C ALA A 93 -11.55 -6.15 -10.67
N HIS A 94 -10.33 -6.44 -11.10
CA HIS A 94 -9.62 -5.72 -12.13
C HIS A 94 -9.20 -6.69 -13.24
N PHE A 95 -9.34 -6.26 -14.50
CA PHE A 95 -8.80 -6.98 -15.63
C PHE A 95 -7.46 -6.35 -15.99
N ALA A 96 -6.36 -7.07 -15.77
CA ALA A 96 -5.04 -6.58 -16.15
C ALA A 96 -5.03 -6.20 -17.64
N VAL A 97 -4.51 -5.02 -17.96
CA VAL A 97 -4.37 -4.55 -19.34
C VAL A 97 -3.15 -5.25 -19.95
N GLY A 98 -3.36 -6.38 -20.63
CA GLY A 98 -2.30 -7.18 -21.25
C GLY A 98 -2.81 -8.40 -22.04
N VAL A 99 -1.90 -9.13 -22.70
CA VAL A 99 -2.17 -10.24 -23.64
C VAL A 99 -2.87 -11.43 -22.99
N LEU A 100 -2.68 -11.61 -21.68
CA LEU A 100 -3.35 -12.63 -20.87
C LEU A 100 -4.35 -11.92 -19.94
N ARG A 101 -5.60 -11.78 -20.38
CA ARG A 101 -6.72 -11.21 -19.61
C ARG A 101 -7.09 -12.08 -18.41
N GLN A 102 -6.17 -12.27 -17.48
CA GLN A 102 -6.45 -12.98 -16.24
C GLN A 102 -7.13 -12.02 -15.26
N PRO A 103 -8.28 -12.41 -14.67
CA PRO A 103 -8.90 -11.62 -13.63
C PRO A 103 -7.94 -11.51 -12.45
N ARG A 104 -7.72 -10.29 -11.96
CA ARG A 104 -7.02 -10.01 -10.72
C ARG A 104 -8.00 -9.37 -9.76
N THR A 105 -7.85 -9.67 -8.48
CA THR A 105 -8.57 -8.95 -7.43
C THR A 105 -7.58 -8.00 -6.79
N GLU A 106 -7.84 -6.70 -6.89
CA GLU A 106 -7.13 -5.71 -6.09
C GLU A 106 -7.80 -5.59 -4.72
N VAL A 107 -6.98 -5.40 -3.70
CA VAL A 107 -7.41 -5.29 -2.32
C VAL A 107 -6.83 -4.02 -1.72
N LEU A 108 -7.69 -3.29 -1.03
CA LEU A 108 -7.28 -2.24 -0.11
C LEU A 108 -7.49 -2.75 1.32
N TRP A 109 -6.43 -2.70 2.13
CA TRP A 109 -6.52 -2.85 3.58
C TRP A 109 -6.50 -1.45 4.19
N ILE A 110 -7.55 -1.13 4.93
CA ILE A 110 -7.79 0.18 5.53
C ILE A 110 -7.69 0.02 7.04
N SER A 111 -6.77 0.76 7.68
CA SER A 111 -6.56 0.65 9.13
C SER A 111 -7.81 1.06 9.90
N PRO A 112 -8.02 0.57 11.14
CA PRO A 112 -9.20 0.94 11.94
C PRO A 112 -9.41 2.46 12.04
N ARG A 113 -8.32 3.21 12.30
CA ARG A 113 -8.34 4.68 12.34
C ARG A 113 -8.79 5.30 11.03
N ALA A 114 -8.34 4.76 9.90
CA ALA A 114 -8.76 5.23 8.58
C ALA A 114 -10.23 4.89 8.30
N ALA A 115 -10.68 3.70 8.73
CA ALA A 115 -12.06 3.27 8.57
C ALA A 115 -13.04 4.11 9.41
N ASP A 116 -12.65 4.46 10.64
CA ASP A 116 -13.45 5.29 11.56
C ASP A 116 -13.53 6.76 11.13
N ALA A 117 -12.54 7.23 10.36
CA ALA A 117 -12.52 8.59 9.82
C ALA A 117 -13.36 8.76 8.54
N LEU A 118 -13.87 7.66 7.97
CA LEU A 118 -14.78 7.71 6.84
C LEU A 118 -16.18 8.16 7.33
N PRO A 119 -16.82 9.11 6.64
CA PRO A 119 -18.15 9.60 7.00
C PRO A 119 -19.26 8.56 6.82
#